data_AF-A0A317D1U3-F1
#
_entry.id   AF-A0A317D1U3-F1
#
_cell.length_a   1.000
_cell.length_b   1.000
_cell.length_c   1.000
_cell.angle_alpha   90.00
_cell.angle_beta   90.00
_cell.angle_gamma   90.00
#
_symmetry.space_group_name_H-M   'P 1'
#
loop_
_entity.id
_entity.type
_entity.pdbx_description
1 polymer ?
#
loop_
_entity_poly.entity_id
_entity_poly.type
_entity_poly.pdbx_seq_one_letter_code
_entity_poly.pdbx_strand_id
1 'polypeptide(L)'
;MKPSVRFPVSASLLRRLAFASIIANVAIVVTGGAVRLTASGLGCPTWPRCTDGSYVTTPEMGAHGVIEFGNRLLTFAVGIIALAVLLAVLARRPRPRGLLPLAVAVFLGIPAQAVIGGITVLTNLNPWVVGLHFLASMLVIAAAYALWRRTVEPDGPATPTVPAALRTLALVTTLVGAAVLVVGTWVTGSGPHAGDQGAARNGLDPEAISQVHADGVFLLIGLSVALVFAFRAIGAARATRAAVVLVAVELGQGLIGFVQYFTHLPALLVAAPGVPVATALGTNKLAAIFGTSTAAVTYARRTKLDWAVAGPSAGLAVLTAGLGAALAGAVPAGAYRPVVLLVLVSVAVFVLARPRLGVVAQPARRTPRRVVAAVAVAGLGIALYDGLIGPGTGTFLVLAFTALVGADFVHGSAMAKVVNAGTNLGALVVFAWTGHVWWLLGAAMAVCNVAGAALGARMALRRGAGFVRVVLLVVVLALVGKLGYDQWLAS
;
A
#
# COMPACT_ATOMS: atom_id res chain seq x y z
N MET A 1 11.11 -58.01 23.60
CA MET A 1 11.03 -56.85 22.67
C MET A 1 10.20 -55.75 23.34
N LYS A 2 10.79 -54.58 23.65
CA LYS A 2 10.01 -53.43 24.12
C LYS A 2 9.10 -52.95 22.98
N PRO A 3 7.81 -52.71 23.19
CA PRO A 3 6.94 -52.21 22.13
C PRO A 3 7.51 -50.89 21.63
N SER A 4 7.76 -50.77 20.34
CA SER A 4 8.08 -49.50 19.69
C SER A 4 6.88 -48.58 19.89
N VAL A 5 6.93 -47.70 20.89
CA VAL A 5 5.92 -46.68 21.09
C VAL A 5 5.92 -45.80 19.85
N ARG A 6 4.97 -46.03 18.94
CA ARG A 6 4.73 -45.14 17.79
C ARG A 6 4.34 -43.80 18.38
N PHE A 7 5.25 -42.83 18.32
CA PHE A 7 4.94 -41.46 18.70
C PHE A 7 3.76 -40.98 17.84
N PRO A 8 2.63 -40.58 18.43
CA PRO A 8 1.41 -40.32 17.66
C PRO A 8 1.50 -39.09 16.75
N VAL A 9 2.47 -38.20 16.98
CA VAL A 9 2.64 -36.96 16.21
C VAL A 9 4.10 -36.78 15.78
N SER A 10 4.33 -36.75 14.47
CA SER A 10 5.64 -36.50 13.88
C SER A 10 6.07 -35.03 14.01
N ALA A 11 7.38 -34.78 14.01
CA ALA A 11 7.91 -33.42 14.03
C ALA A 11 7.46 -32.60 12.81
N SER A 12 7.33 -33.25 11.66
CA SER A 12 6.85 -32.63 10.42
C SER A 12 5.38 -32.22 10.51
N LEU A 13 4.53 -33.06 11.09
CA LEU A 13 3.11 -32.75 11.31
C LEU A 13 2.95 -31.55 12.24
N LEU A 14 3.62 -31.54 13.40
CA LEU A 14 3.54 -30.42 14.33
C LEU A 14 4.01 -29.10 13.69
N ARG A 15 5.11 -29.15 12.92
CA ARG A 15 5.61 -27.97 12.20
C ARG A 15 4.60 -27.44 11.17
N ARG A 16 3.93 -28.33 10.44
CA ARG A 16 2.89 -27.96 9.46
C ARG A 16 1.67 -27.36 10.16
N LEU A 17 1.22 -27.95 11.27
CA LEU A 17 0.10 -27.42 12.05
C LEU A 17 0.42 -26.05 12.66
N ALA A 18 1.62 -25.87 13.23
CA ALA A 18 2.05 -24.58 13.76
C ALA A 18 2.14 -23.50 12.65
N PHE A 19 2.60 -23.87 11.46
CA PHE A 19 2.61 -22.95 10.31
C PHE A 19 1.19 -22.63 9.82
N ALA A 20 0.30 -23.62 9.76
CA ALA A 20 -1.10 -23.42 9.43
C ALA A 20 -1.80 -22.49 10.42
N SER A 21 -1.45 -22.57 11.72
CA SER A 21 -1.94 -21.64 12.75
C SER A 21 -1.50 -20.19 12.48
N ILE A 22 -0.26 -19.96 12.04
CA ILE A 22 0.19 -18.62 11.62
C ILE A 22 -0.65 -18.12 10.44
N ILE A 23 -0.83 -18.96 9.41
CA ILE A 23 -1.62 -18.59 8.23
C ILE A 23 -3.06 -18.24 8.63
N ALA A 24 -3.68 -19.05 9.48
CA ALA A 24 -5.05 -18.84 9.94
C ALA A 24 -5.19 -17.52 10.74
N ASN A 25 -4.27 -17.25 11.66
CA ASN A 25 -4.27 -15.99 12.43
C ASN A 25 -3.99 -14.77 11.54
N VAL A 26 -3.11 -14.87 10.54
CA VAL A 26 -2.90 -13.78 9.56
C VAL A 26 -4.15 -13.58 8.71
N ALA A 27 -4.79 -14.66 8.25
CA ALA A 27 -5.99 -14.59 7.42
C ALA A 27 -7.15 -13.88 8.14
N ILE A 28 -7.42 -14.24 9.41
CA ILE A 28 -8.50 -13.59 10.18
C ILE A 28 -8.21 -12.10 10.46
N VAL A 29 -6.95 -11.71 10.65
CA VAL A 29 -6.58 -10.29 10.76
C VAL A 29 -6.80 -9.55 9.45
N VAL A 30 -6.44 -10.15 8.31
CA VAL A 30 -6.65 -9.55 6.98
C VAL A 30 -8.13 -9.40 6.68
N THR A 31 -8.96 -10.42 6.98
CA THR A 31 -10.41 -10.32 6.81
C THR A 31 -11.03 -9.33 7.78
N GLY A 32 -10.55 -9.21 9.03
CA GLY A 32 -10.94 -8.15 9.94
C GLY A 32 -10.58 -6.75 9.42
N GLY A 33 -9.42 -6.61 8.77
CA GLY A 33 -9.05 -5.41 8.03
C GLY A 33 -10.04 -5.11 6.88
N ALA A 34 -10.50 -6.14 6.17
CA ALA A 34 -11.52 -5.99 5.12
C ALA A 34 -12.89 -5.58 5.69
N VAL A 35 -13.31 -6.13 6.84
CA VAL A 35 -14.53 -5.68 7.56
C VAL A 35 -14.46 -4.18 7.82
N ARG A 36 -13.31 -3.67 8.32
CA ARG A 36 -13.12 -2.24 8.55
C ARG A 36 -13.13 -1.43 7.25
N LEU A 37 -12.36 -1.85 6.25
CA LEU A 37 -12.21 -1.12 5.00
C LEU A 37 -13.52 -1.04 4.19
N THR A 38 -14.40 -2.03 4.35
CA THR A 38 -15.72 -2.09 3.72
C THR A 38 -16.83 -1.46 4.56
N ALA A 39 -16.49 -0.77 5.67
CA ALA A 39 -17.45 -0.19 6.61
C ALA A 39 -18.46 -1.22 7.18
N SER A 40 -18.07 -2.49 7.29
CA SER A 40 -18.95 -3.59 7.72
C SER A 40 -18.84 -3.91 9.22
N GLY A 41 -18.20 -3.05 10.02
CA GLY A 41 -17.92 -3.35 11.43
C GLY A 41 -19.16 -3.51 12.32
N LEU A 42 -20.31 -3.00 11.88
CA LEU A 42 -21.63 -3.15 12.51
C LEU A 42 -22.64 -3.86 11.60
N GLY A 43 -22.18 -4.67 10.64
CA GLY A 43 -23.04 -5.51 9.80
C GLY A 43 -23.89 -6.52 10.59
N CYS A 44 -23.46 -6.87 11.79
CA CYS A 44 -24.12 -7.62 12.85
C CYS A 44 -24.06 -6.75 14.13
N PRO A 45 -25.04 -5.89 14.39
CA PRO A 45 -24.97 -4.87 15.44
C PRO A 45 -24.98 -5.43 16.88
N THR A 46 -25.22 -6.72 17.06
CA THR A 46 -25.23 -7.38 18.37
C THR A 46 -24.10 -8.40 18.48
N TRP A 47 -23.83 -8.89 19.69
CA TRP A 47 -22.92 -10.01 19.93
C TRP A 47 -23.37 -10.77 21.19
N PRO A 48 -23.35 -12.12 21.22
CA PRO A 48 -22.83 -13.06 20.22
C PRO A 48 -23.79 -13.34 19.06
N ARG A 49 -25.04 -12.87 19.15
CA ARG A 49 -26.00 -12.90 18.03
C ARG A 49 -25.59 -11.91 16.94
N CYS A 50 -26.15 -12.02 15.74
CA CYS A 50 -25.96 -11.01 14.70
C CYS A 50 -27.01 -9.90 14.82
N THR A 51 -28.26 -10.26 15.13
CA THR A 51 -29.35 -9.34 15.52
C THR A 51 -30.02 -9.85 16.81
N ASP A 52 -30.93 -9.06 17.40
CA ASP A 52 -31.66 -9.49 18.61
C ASP A 52 -32.39 -10.85 18.42
N GLY A 53 -32.88 -11.10 17.20
CA GLY A 53 -33.63 -12.30 16.82
C GLY A 53 -32.82 -13.40 16.10
N SER A 54 -31.58 -13.16 15.68
CA SER A 54 -30.82 -14.11 14.83
C SER A 54 -29.34 -14.22 15.19
N TYR A 55 -28.82 -15.45 15.25
CA TYR A 55 -27.39 -15.73 15.38
C TYR A 55 -26.61 -15.61 14.06
N VAL A 56 -27.32 -15.58 12.94
CA VAL A 56 -26.74 -15.53 11.59
C VAL A 56 -27.14 -14.24 10.88
N THR A 57 -26.40 -13.90 9.83
CA THR A 57 -26.79 -12.80 8.95
C THR A 57 -28.13 -13.09 8.25
N THR A 58 -28.91 -12.04 7.98
CA THR A 58 -30.22 -12.08 7.34
C THR A 58 -30.16 -11.31 6.02
N PRO A 59 -31.06 -11.58 5.06
CA PRO A 59 -31.03 -10.92 3.75
C PRO A 59 -31.06 -9.38 3.83
N GLU A 60 -31.73 -8.83 4.84
CA GLU A 60 -31.92 -7.39 5.03
C GLU A 60 -30.60 -6.67 5.37
N MET A 61 -29.63 -7.37 5.96
CA MET A 61 -28.31 -6.81 6.31
C MET A 61 -27.34 -6.76 5.11
N GLY A 62 -27.73 -7.34 3.97
CA GLY A 62 -26.99 -7.27 2.71
C GLY A 62 -25.53 -7.73 2.83
N ALA A 63 -24.65 -7.10 2.03
CA ALA A 63 -23.24 -7.47 1.95
C ALA A 63 -22.47 -7.22 3.26
N HIS A 64 -22.81 -6.16 4.00
CA HIS A 64 -22.12 -5.81 5.26
C HIS A 64 -22.32 -6.87 6.34
N GLY A 65 -23.55 -7.39 6.48
CA GLY A 65 -23.83 -8.49 7.39
C GLY A 65 -23.07 -9.77 7.04
N VAL A 66 -22.98 -10.11 5.75
CA VAL A 66 -22.22 -11.28 5.27
C VAL A 66 -20.73 -11.13 5.54
N ILE A 67 -20.15 -9.95 5.29
CA ILE A 67 -18.73 -9.68 5.49
C ILE A 67 -18.36 -9.80 6.97
N GLU A 68 -19.14 -9.18 7.86
CA GLU A 68 -18.87 -9.26 9.30
C GLU A 68 -19.07 -10.67 9.85
N PHE A 69 -20.21 -11.30 9.53
CA PHE A 69 -20.52 -12.64 9.98
C PHE A 69 -19.51 -13.67 9.47
N GLY A 70 -19.03 -13.51 8.23
CA GLY A 70 -17.95 -14.31 7.67
C GLY A 70 -16.67 -14.24 8.50
N ASN A 71 -16.29 -13.03 8.94
CA ASN A 71 -15.15 -12.86 9.83
C ASN A 71 -15.38 -13.51 11.21
N ARG A 72 -16.60 -13.44 11.77
CA ARG A 72 -16.97 -14.16 13.00
C ARG A 72 -16.79 -15.67 12.84
N LEU A 73 -17.25 -16.25 11.73
CA LEU A 73 -17.13 -17.68 11.44
C LEU A 73 -15.67 -18.15 11.33
N LEU A 74 -14.77 -17.34 10.79
CA LEU A 74 -13.35 -17.68 10.70
C LEU A 74 -12.71 -17.92 12.08
N THR A 75 -13.24 -17.33 13.15
CA THR A 75 -12.78 -17.56 14.53
C THR A 75 -12.84 -19.04 14.91
N PHE A 76 -13.88 -19.76 14.47
CA PHE A 76 -14.00 -21.20 14.73
C PHE A 76 -12.95 -22.00 13.97
N ALA A 77 -12.68 -21.66 12.71
CA ALA A 77 -11.63 -22.31 11.93
C ALA A 77 -10.24 -22.10 12.57
N VAL A 78 -9.94 -20.87 13.00
CA VAL A 78 -8.69 -20.54 13.71
C VAL A 78 -8.62 -21.31 15.05
N GLY A 79 -9.73 -21.38 15.79
CA GLY A 79 -9.86 -22.13 17.05
C GLY A 79 -9.60 -23.63 16.89
N ILE A 80 -10.18 -24.26 15.87
CA ILE A 80 -9.97 -25.69 15.56
C ILE A 80 -8.50 -25.97 15.25
N ILE A 81 -7.85 -25.12 14.44
CA ILE A 81 -6.42 -25.27 14.11
C ILE A 81 -5.56 -25.11 15.37
N ALA A 82 -5.85 -24.11 16.20
CA ALA A 82 -5.11 -23.89 17.45
C ALA A 82 -5.31 -25.05 18.45
N LEU A 83 -6.52 -25.61 18.55
CA LEU A 83 -6.79 -26.79 19.35
C LEU A 83 -6.01 -28.00 18.82
N ALA A 84 -6.00 -28.23 17.50
CA ALA A 84 -5.22 -29.29 16.89
C ALA A 84 -3.72 -29.15 17.18
N VAL A 85 -3.19 -27.92 17.16
CA VAL A 85 -1.80 -27.64 17.57
C VAL A 85 -1.57 -27.96 19.05
N LEU A 86 -2.46 -27.52 19.94
CA LEU A 86 -2.36 -27.80 21.38
C LEU A 86 -2.37 -29.29 21.67
N LEU A 87 -3.31 -30.04 21.08
CA LEU A 87 -3.40 -31.49 21.19
C LEU A 87 -2.14 -32.17 20.62
N ALA A 88 -1.63 -31.69 19.48
CA ALA A 88 -0.41 -32.20 18.88
C ALA A 88 0.83 -31.97 19.78
N VAL A 89 0.93 -30.82 20.44
CA VAL A 89 1.98 -30.53 21.44
C VAL A 89 1.83 -31.42 22.68
N LEU A 90 0.59 -31.64 23.14
CA LEU A 90 0.31 -32.50 24.29
C LEU A 90 0.65 -33.97 24.00
N ALA A 91 0.35 -34.46 22.80
CA ALA A 91 0.60 -35.83 22.37
C ALA A 91 2.07 -36.12 22.01
N ARG A 92 2.89 -35.09 21.75
CA ARG A 92 4.30 -35.26 21.37
C ARG A 92 5.17 -35.68 22.56
N ARG A 93 6.00 -36.72 22.36
CA ARG A 93 7.01 -37.22 23.30
C ARG A 93 8.34 -37.48 22.55
N PRO A 94 9.51 -37.17 23.12
CA PRO A 94 9.69 -36.17 24.19
C PRO A 94 9.17 -34.80 23.73
N ARG A 95 8.66 -33.99 24.66
CA ARG A 95 8.11 -32.67 24.36
C ARG A 95 9.21 -31.61 24.50
N PRO A 96 9.51 -30.85 23.44
CA PRO A 96 10.44 -29.73 23.52
C PRO A 96 10.04 -28.69 24.58
N ARG A 97 11.02 -28.19 25.33
CA ARG A 97 10.78 -27.17 26.37
C ARG A 97 10.27 -25.89 25.71
N GLY A 98 9.26 -25.26 26.34
CA GLY A 98 8.67 -23.99 25.88
C GLY A 98 7.56 -24.10 24.84
N LEU A 99 7.29 -25.28 24.25
CA LEU A 99 6.18 -25.42 23.27
C LEU A 99 4.79 -25.31 23.91
N LEU A 100 4.59 -25.89 25.10
CA LEU A 100 3.27 -25.94 25.73
C LEU A 100 2.77 -24.54 26.13
N PRO A 101 3.56 -23.67 26.80
CA PRO A 101 3.12 -22.31 27.12
C PRO A 101 2.71 -21.51 25.88
N LEU A 102 3.47 -21.62 24.78
CA LEU A 102 3.16 -20.93 23.53
C LEU A 102 1.89 -21.48 22.86
N ALA A 103 1.69 -22.80 22.86
CA ALA A 103 0.48 -23.41 22.32
C ALA A 103 -0.76 -23.03 23.13
N VAL A 104 -0.66 -23.00 24.46
CA VAL A 104 -1.72 -22.53 25.36
C VAL A 104 -2.01 -21.05 25.13
N ALA A 105 -0.97 -20.21 25.02
CA ALA A 105 -1.13 -18.78 24.77
C ALA A 105 -1.88 -18.50 23.45
N VAL A 106 -1.53 -19.21 22.36
CA VAL A 106 -2.24 -19.09 21.08
C VAL A 106 -3.69 -19.57 21.21
N PHE A 107 -3.91 -20.74 21.83
CA PHE A 107 -5.26 -21.30 21.97
C PHE A 107 -6.18 -20.42 22.81
N LEU A 108 -5.72 -19.95 23.98
CA LEU A 108 -6.49 -19.07 24.87
C LEU A 108 -6.57 -17.62 24.36
N GLY A 109 -5.64 -17.20 23.51
CA GLY A 109 -5.67 -15.90 22.85
C GLY A 109 -6.88 -15.74 21.92
N ILE A 110 -7.35 -16.81 21.29
CA ILE A 110 -8.49 -16.79 20.36
C ILE A 110 -9.83 -16.46 21.04
N PRO A 111 -10.27 -17.16 22.11
CA PRO A 111 -11.49 -16.77 22.82
C PRO A 111 -11.36 -15.39 23.46
N ALA A 112 -10.17 -15.00 23.94
CA ALA A 112 -9.93 -13.64 24.42
C ALA A 112 -10.14 -12.60 23.29
N GLN A 113 -9.63 -12.87 22.07
CA GLN A 113 -9.89 -12.04 20.89
C GLN A 113 -11.38 -11.97 20.56
N ALA A 114 -12.10 -13.08 20.61
CA ALA A 114 -13.54 -13.11 20.33
C ALA A 114 -14.32 -12.21 21.31
N VAL A 115 -13.94 -12.19 22.58
CA VAL A 115 -14.53 -11.30 23.59
C VAL A 115 -14.20 -9.84 23.30
N ILE A 116 -12.93 -9.49 23.04
CA ILE A 116 -12.54 -8.11 22.71
C ILE A 116 -13.25 -7.62 21.43
N GLY A 117 -13.36 -8.49 20.42
CA GLY A 117 -14.11 -8.22 19.19
C GLY A 117 -15.59 -8.00 19.45
N GLY A 118 -16.21 -8.81 20.31
CA GLY A 118 -17.60 -8.61 20.74
C GLY A 118 -17.81 -7.28 21.47
N ILE A 119 -16.89 -6.91 22.39
CA ILE A 119 -16.93 -5.60 23.05
C ILE A 119 -16.80 -4.46 22.03
N THR A 120 -16.03 -4.65 20.97
CA THR A 120 -15.87 -3.65 19.90
C THR A 120 -17.23 -3.34 19.23
N VAL A 121 -18.04 -4.37 18.97
CA VAL A 121 -19.41 -4.22 18.44
C VAL A 121 -20.32 -3.54 19.48
N LEU A 122 -20.33 -4.03 20.72
CA LEU A 122 -21.18 -3.51 21.79
C LEU A 122 -20.86 -2.05 22.18
N THR A 123 -19.66 -1.57 21.86
CA THR A 123 -19.22 -0.19 22.10
C THR A 123 -19.28 0.67 20.84
N ASN A 124 -20.03 0.24 19.82
CA ASN A 124 -20.20 0.94 18.55
C ASN A 124 -18.87 1.36 17.91
N LEU A 125 -17.96 0.38 17.80
CA LEU A 125 -16.62 0.55 17.22
C LEU A 125 -15.76 1.59 17.95
N ASN A 126 -15.80 1.61 19.28
CA ASN A 126 -14.92 2.49 20.07
C ASN A 126 -13.45 2.28 19.64
N PRO A 127 -12.76 3.34 19.17
CA PRO A 127 -11.47 3.21 18.48
C PRO A 127 -10.36 2.65 19.38
N TRP A 128 -10.46 2.84 20.69
CA TRP A 128 -9.52 2.27 21.66
C TRP A 128 -9.68 0.76 21.80
N VAL A 129 -10.93 0.27 21.75
CA VAL A 129 -11.24 -1.15 21.80
C VAL A 129 -10.89 -1.83 20.47
N VAL A 130 -11.19 -1.18 19.33
CA VAL A 130 -10.75 -1.63 18.00
C VAL A 130 -9.22 -1.76 17.95
N GLY A 131 -8.50 -0.75 18.46
CA GLY A 131 -7.04 -0.75 18.55
C GLY A 131 -6.52 -1.88 19.45
N LEU A 132 -7.13 -2.09 20.62
CA LEU A 132 -6.80 -3.20 21.52
C LEU A 132 -7.01 -4.56 20.85
N HIS A 133 -8.11 -4.75 20.13
CA HIS A 133 -8.41 -5.97 19.38
C HIS A 133 -7.29 -6.28 18.36
N PHE A 134 -6.89 -5.29 17.57
CA PHE A 134 -5.79 -5.44 16.61
C PHE A 134 -4.45 -5.76 17.30
N LEU A 135 -4.06 -4.98 18.32
CA LEU A 135 -2.77 -5.16 19.00
C LEU A 135 -2.68 -6.52 19.69
N ALA A 136 -3.75 -6.97 20.33
CA ALA A 136 -3.77 -8.27 20.97
C ALA A 136 -3.75 -9.42 19.94
N SER A 137 -4.31 -9.23 18.74
CA SER A 137 -4.12 -10.16 17.61
C SER A 137 -2.66 -10.24 17.16
N MET A 138 -1.92 -9.12 17.16
CA MET A 138 -0.48 -9.11 16.83
C MET A 138 0.33 -9.94 17.83
N LEU A 139 -0.03 -9.91 19.12
CA LEU A 139 0.59 -10.74 20.15
C LEU A 139 0.32 -12.23 19.94
N VAL A 140 -0.91 -12.61 19.55
CA VAL A 140 -1.25 -14.01 19.23
C VAL A 140 -0.44 -14.50 18.02
N ILE A 141 -0.30 -13.68 16.97
CA ILE A 141 0.54 -14.01 15.80
C ILE A 141 2.01 -14.14 16.20
N ALA A 142 2.53 -13.25 17.06
CA ALA A 142 3.89 -13.35 17.57
C ALA A 142 4.12 -14.65 18.36
N ALA A 143 3.17 -15.05 19.21
CA ALA A 143 3.21 -16.31 19.94
C ALA A 143 3.14 -17.52 18.99
N ALA A 144 2.29 -17.48 17.95
CA ALA A 144 2.20 -18.53 16.94
C ALA A 144 3.50 -18.66 16.11
N TYR A 145 4.14 -17.55 15.77
CA TYR A 145 5.44 -17.55 15.11
C TYR A 145 6.54 -18.11 16.03
N ALA A 146 6.59 -17.68 17.29
CA ALA A 146 7.51 -18.22 18.29
C ALA A 146 7.32 -19.74 18.48
N LEU A 147 6.06 -20.20 18.52
CA LEU A 147 5.71 -21.62 18.60
C LEU A 147 6.28 -22.39 17.40
N TRP A 148 6.00 -21.92 16.18
CA TRP A 148 6.51 -22.54 14.96
C TRP A 148 8.03 -22.57 14.92
N ARG A 149 8.70 -21.47 15.30
CA ARG A 149 10.16 -21.39 15.38
C ARG A 149 10.74 -22.41 16.35
N ARG A 150 10.12 -22.56 17.52
CA ARG A 150 10.53 -23.55 18.53
C ARG A 150 10.37 -24.99 18.04
N THR A 151 9.51 -25.27 17.05
CA THR A 151 9.42 -26.62 16.45
C THR A 151 10.64 -27.03 15.61
N VAL A 152 11.46 -26.05 15.19
CA VAL A 152 12.64 -26.27 14.32
C VAL A 152 13.95 -26.13 15.09
N GLU A 153 13.91 -25.50 16.26
CA GLU A 153 15.10 -25.27 17.09
C GLU A 153 15.43 -26.50 17.94
N PRO A 154 16.73 -26.79 18.17
CA PRO A 154 17.13 -27.88 19.04
C PRO A 154 16.64 -27.69 20.48
N ASP A 155 16.41 -28.80 21.18
CA ASP A 155 16.27 -28.80 22.62
C ASP A 155 17.65 -28.71 23.27
N GLY A 156 17.99 -27.53 23.79
CA GLY A 156 19.27 -27.23 24.42
C GLY A 156 19.28 -25.82 25.01
N PRO A 157 20.36 -25.44 25.73
CA PRO A 157 20.53 -24.09 26.24
C PRO A 157 20.55 -23.06 25.11
N ALA A 158 19.99 -21.87 25.36
CA ALA A 158 19.96 -20.81 24.37
C ALA A 158 21.38 -20.29 24.09
N THR A 159 21.84 -20.43 22.84
CA THR A 159 23.13 -19.90 22.40
C THR A 159 22.94 -18.54 21.72
N PRO A 160 23.55 -17.46 22.23
CA PRO A 160 23.49 -16.15 21.57
C PRO A 160 24.07 -16.22 20.16
N THR A 161 23.32 -15.77 19.16
CA THR A 161 23.80 -15.73 17.76
C THR A 161 24.60 -14.47 17.45
N VAL A 162 24.50 -13.45 18.30
CA VAL A 162 25.11 -12.13 18.12
C VAL A 162 25.52 -11.54 19.48
N PRO A 163 26.50 -10.60 19.53
CA PRO A 163 26.94 -9.96 20.77
C PRO A 163 25.84 -9.24 21.54
N ALA A 164 26.05 -8.99 22.84
CA ALA A 164 25.09 -8.32 23.72
C ALA A 164 24.59 -6.98 23.16
N ALA A 165 25.50 -6.13 22.67
CA ALA A 165 25.15 -4.83 22.09
C ALA A 165 24.16 -4.95 20.92
N LEU A 166 24.35 -5.93 20.02
CA LEU A 166 23.45 -6.14 18.88
C LEU A 166 22.12 -6.77 19.29
N ARG A 167 22.09 -7.56 20.38
CA ARG A 167 20.84 -8.03 20.98
C ARG A 167 20.05 -6.87 21.59
N THR A 168 20.71 -5.95 22.27
CA THR A 168 20.09 -4.72 22.77
C THR A 168 19.54 -3.88 21.64
N LEU A 169 20.30 -3.69 20.56
CA LEU A 169 19.80 -2.97 19.37
C LEU A 169 18.57 -3.65 18.75
N ALA A 170 18.56 -4.99 18.66
CA ALA A 170 17.42 -5.74 18.17
C ALA A 170 16.19 -5.62 19.10
N LEU A 171 16.40 -5.61 20.42
CA LEU A 171 15.34 -5.37 21.40
C LEU A 171 14.77 -3.96 21.27
N VAL A 172 15.62 -2.93 21.21
CA VAL A 172 15.21 -1.53 21.01
C VAL A 172 14.41 -1.39 19.72
N THR A 173 14.88 -1.99 18.62
CA THR A 173 14.16 -1.98 17.33
C THR A 173 12.79 -2.65 17.46
N THR A 174 12.69 -3.75 18.21
CA THR A 174 11.42 -4.46 18.46
C THR A 174 10.45 -3.60 19.28
N LEU A 175 10.96 -2.91 20.32
CA LEU A 175 10.15 -2.01 21.16
C LEU A 175 9.66 -0.79 20.36
N VAL A 176 10.50 -0.20 19.52
CA VAL A 176 10.10 0.87 18.60
C VAL A 176 9.05 0.36 17.62
N GLY A 177 9.21 -0.83 17.06
CA GLY A 177 8.21 -1.46 16.19
C GLY A 177 6.85 -1.65 16.89
N ALA A 178 6.86 -2.09 18.15
CA ALA A 178 5.65 -2.21 18.95
C ALA A 178 5.00 -0.84 19.21
N ALA A 179 5.78 0.19 19.53
CA ALA A 179 5.27 1.56 19.68
C ALA A 179 4.66 2.09 18.39
N VAL A 180 5.31 1.84 17.24
CA VAL A 180 4.77 2.21 15.91
C VAL A 180 3.43 1.54 15.64
N LEU A 181 3.25 0.25 16.00
CA LEU A 181 1.96 -0.42 15.87
C LEU A 181 0.88 0.23 16.76
N VAL A 182 1.21 0.57 18.00
CA VAL A 182 0.29 1.25 18.93
C VAL A 182 -0.13 2.59 18.35
N VAL A 183 0.82 3.45 17.97
CA VAL A 183 0.52 4.75 17.36
C VAL A 183 -0.25 4.57 16.05
N GLY A 184 0.03 3.53 15.27
CA GLY A 184 -0.72 3.20 14.04
C GLY A 184 -2.20 2.91 14.31
N THR A 185 -2.54 2.30 15.45
CA THR A 185 -3.95 2.16 15.86
C THR A 185 -4.59 3.51 16.20
N TRP A 186 -3.82 4.44 16.77
CA TRP A 186 -4.29 5.79 17.07
C TRP A 186 -4.55 6.60 15.79
N VAL A 187 -3.65 6.50 14.80
CA VAL A 187 -3.86 7.08 13.45
C VAL A 187 -5.12 6.51 12.79
N THR A 188 -5.34 5.20 12.92
CA THR A 188 -6.54 4.57 12.39
C THR A 188 -7.81 5.10 13.06
N GLY A 189 -7.78 5.29 14.38
CA GLY A 189 -8.92 5.79 15.16
C GLY A 189 -9.20 7.29 15.00
N SER A 190 -8.24 8.08 14.51
CA SER A 190 -8.42 9.50 14.22
C SER A 190 -8.85 9.75 12.76
N GLY A 191 -8.37 8.93 11.82
CA GLY A 191 -8.69 9.05 10.39
C GLY A 191 -10.13 8.67 10.05
N PRO A 192 -10.65 9.03 8.85
CA PRO A 192 -12.08 8.95 8.49
C PRO A 192 -12.64 7.53 8.29
N HIS A 193 -11.80 6.49 8.22
CA HIS A 193 -12.23 5.09 7.97
C HIS A 193 -12.18 4.22 9.25
N ALA A 194 -13.09 4.44 10.20
CA ALA A 194 -13.09 3.74 11.50
C ALA A 194 -13.92 2.44 11.52
N GLY A 195 -14.42 1.98 10.38
CA GLY A 195 -15.11 0.68 10.26
C GLY A 195 -16.62 0.75 10.08
N ASP A 196 -17.21 1.94 10.18
CA ASP A 196 -18.58 2.29 9.77
C ASP A 196 -18.68 3.82 9.54
N GLN A 197 -19.69 4.30 8.79
CA GLN A 197 -19.94 5.72 8.48
C GLN A 197 -20.20 6.58 9.74
N GLY A 198 -20.72 5.98 10.83
CA GLY A 198 -21.01 6.67 12.10
C GLY A 198 -20.02 6.39 13.25
N ALA A 199 -18.93 5.66 12.99
CA ALA A 199 -18.03 5.19 14.05
C ALA A 199 -17.34 6.32 14.84
N ALA A 200 -17.24 6.13 16.15
CA ALA A 200 -16.63 7.07 17.08
C ALA A 200 -15.14 7.31 16.76
N ARG A 201 -14.68 8.55 16.92
CA ARG A 201 -13.27 8.93 16.75
C ARG A 201 -12.61 9.12 18.10
N ASN A 202 -11.29 8.94 18.13
CA ASN A 202 -10.51 9.07 19.37
C ASN A 202 -10.26 10.53 19.80
N GLY A 203 -10.68 11.51 18.99
CA GLY A 203 -10.53 12.94 19.29
C GLY A 203 -9.12 13.49 19.10
N LEU A 204 -8.17 12.68 18.61
CA LEU A 204 -6.83 13.13 18.29
C LEU A 204 -6.82 13.84 16.93
N ASP A 205 -6.00 14.88 16.81
CA ASP A 205 -5.76 15.52 15.52
C ASP A 205 -5.10 14.51 14.55
N PRO A 206 -5.76 14.18 13.40
CA PRO A 206 -5.27 13.17 12.47
C PRO A 206 -3.92 13.51 11.86
N GLU A 207 -3.61 14.80 11.66
CA GLU A 207 -2.34 15.24 11.08
C GLU A 207 -1.20 15.04 12.09
N ALA A 208 -1.34 15.58 13.31
CA ALA A 208 -0.33 15.44 14.35
C ALA A 208 -0.03 13.97 14.68
N ILE A 209 -1.06 13.13 14.81
CA ILE A 209 -0.84 11.71 15.15
C ILE A 209 -0.25 10.91 14.00
N SER A 210 -0.58 11.27 12.74
CA SER A 210 0.06 10.67 11.55
C SER A 210 1.53 11.06 11.45
N GLN A 211 1.88 12.29 11.83
CA GLN A 211 3.29 12.72 11.88
C GLN A 211 4.07 11.96 12.96
N VAL A 212 3.52 11.82 14.18
CA VAL A 212 4.15 11.03 15.25
C VAL A 212 4.38 9.58 14.80
N HIS A 213 3.40 8.99 14.10
CA HIS A 213 3.56 7.66 13.51
C HIS A 213 4.68 7.62 12.47
N ALA A 214 4.72 8.58 11.56
CA ALA A 214 5.73 8.68 10.51
C ALA A 214 7.15 8.82 11.08
N ASP A 215 7.34 9.66 12.10
CA ASP A 215 8.61 9.84 12.79
C ASP A 215 9.07 8.53 13.44
N GLY A 216 8.15 7.82 14.09
CA GLY A 216 8.40 6.48 14.63
C GLY A 216 8.79 5.47 13.56
N VAL A 217 8.15 5.50 12.38
CA VAL A 217 8.49 4.64 11.24
C VAL A 217 9.87 4.98 10.67
N PHE A 218 10.25 6.26 10.56
CA PHE A 218 11.58 6.65 10.11
C PHE A 218 12.67 6.19 11.09
N LEU A 219 12.44 6.34 12.39
CA LEU A 219 13.32 5.80 13.42
C LEU A 219 13.46 4.27 13.30
N LEU A 220 12.33 3.57 13.14
CA LEU A 220 12.29 2.12 12.97
C LEU A 220 13.12 1.68 11.76
N ILE A 221 12.91 2.31 10.59
CA ILE A 221 13.68 2.01 9.37
C ILE A 221 15.17 2.25 9.59
N GLY A 222 15.54 3.37 10.24
CA GLY A 222 16.94 3.69 10.56
C GLY A 222 17.59 2.59 11.42
N LEU A 223 16.91 2.15 12.47
CA LEU A 223 17.37 1.08 13.36
C LEU A 223 17.44 -0.28 12.64
N SER A 224 16.44 -0.61 11.81
CA SER A 224 16.40 -1.83 11.00
C SER A 224 17.54 -1.88 9.98
N VAL A 225 17.85 -0.75 9.31
CA VAL A 225 19.00 -0.62 8.42
C VAL A 225 20.32 -0.75 9.19
N ALA A 226 20.43 -0.16 10.38
CA ALA A 226 21.60 -0.32 11.24
C ALA A 226 21.83 -1.80 11.61
N LEU A 227 20.77 -2.56 11.93
CA LEU A 227 20.85 -4.00 12.16
C LEU A 227 21.33 -4.77 10.93
N VAL A 228 20.90 -4.40 9.71
CA VAL A 228 21.39 -5.03 8.48
C VAL A 228 22.90 -4.90 8.37
N PHE A 229 23.45 -3.70 8.54
CA PHE A 229 24.89 -3.46 8.47
C PHE A 229 25.64 -4.14 9.61
N ALA A 230 25.14 -4.01 10.85
CA ALA A 230 25.79 -4.59 12.02
C ALA A 230 25.84 -6.12 11.96
N PHE A 231 24.75 -6.79 11.55
CA PHE A 231 24.75 -8.25 11.38
C PHE A 231 25.61 -8.71 10.21
N ARG A 232 25.70 -7.92 9.12
CA ARG A 232 26.62 -8.22 8.01
C ARG A 232 28.08 -8.13 8.43
N ALA A 233 28.43 -7.12 9.22
CA ALA A 233 29.80 -6.89 9.68
C ALA A 233 30.37 -8.07 10.48
N ILE A 234 29.51 -8.80 11.21
CA ILE A 234 29.90 -9.97 12.01
C ILE A 234 29.58 -11.32 11.34
N GLY A 235 29.19 -11.33 10.06
CA GLY A 235 28.88 -12.56 9.33
C GLY A 235 27.62 -13.31 9.80
N ALA A 236 26.71 -12.66 10.54
CA ALA A 236 25.51 -13.29 11.09
C ALA A 236 24.39 -13.45 10.04
N ALA A 237 24.60 -14.34 9.07
CA ALA A 237 23.76 -14.47 7.86
C ALA A 237 22.25 -14.63 8.12
N ARG A 238 21.85 -15.39 9.15
CA ARG A 238 20.43 -15.59 9.49
C ARG A 238 19.80 -14.30 10.04
N ALA A 239 20.52 -13.59 10.91
CA ALA A 239 20.08 -12.33 11.49
C ALA A 239 20.04 -11.21 10.43
N THR A 240 21.05 -11.15 9.56
CA THR A 240 21.04 -10.27 8.39
C THR A 240 19.81 -10.48 7.51
N ARG A 241 19.46 -11.74 7.19
CA ARG A 241 18.30 -12.05 6.37
C ARG A 241 17.00 -11.56 7.02
N ALA A 242 16.85 -11.76 8.33
CA ALA A 242 15.69 -11.28 9.08
C ALA A 242 15.59 -9.75 9.05
N ALA A 243 16.69 -9.04 9.29
CA ALA A 243 16.73 -7.57 9.23
C ALA A 243 16.43 -7.03 7.82
N VAL A 244 16.94 -7.68 6.76
CA VAL A 244 16.61 -7.30 5.37
C VAL A 244 15.13 -7.51 5.06
N VAL A 245 14.55 -8.62 5.53
CA VAL A 245 13.11 -8.88 5.37
C VAL A 245 12.29 -7.84 6.12
N LEU A 246 12.71 -7.47 7.33
CA LEU A 246 12.06 -6.41 8.12
C LEU A 246 12.08 -5.07 7.37
N VAL A 247 13.24 -4.61 6.89
CA VAL A 247 13.34 -3.38 6.07
C VAL A 247 12.47 -3.46 4.82
N ALA A 248 12.43 -4.61 4.13
CA ALA A 248 11.57 -4.78 2.96
C ALA A 248 10.08 -4.68 3.30
N VAL A 249 9.66 -5.23 4.44
CA VAL A 249 8.29 -5.13 4.94
C VAL A 249 7.97 -3.70 5.35
N GLU A 250 8.86 -3.01 6.08
CA GLU A 250 8.72 -1.60 6.47
C GLU A 250 8.57 -0.69 5.25
N LEU A 251 9.41 -0.86 4.23
CA LEU A 251 9.31 -0.08 2.99
C LEU A 251 8.02 -0.40 2.22
N GLY A 252 7.60 -1.67 2.19
CA GLY A 252 6.35 -2.09 1.58
C GLY A 252 5.12 -1.51 2.29
N GLN A 253 5.08 -1.59 3.62
CA GLN A 253 4.03 -1.00 4.45
C GLN A 253 4.05 0.53 4.39
N GLY A 254 5.23 1.14 4.41
CA GLY A 254 5.41 2.58 4.23
C GLY A 254 4.90 3.04 2.87
N LEU A 255 5.14 2.30 1.79
CA LEU A 255 4.56 2.58 0.48
C LEU A 255 3.03 2.48 0.51
N ILE A 256 2.48 1.43 1.11
CA ILE A 256 1.02 1.26 1.24
C ILE A 256 0.43 2.42 2.05
N GLY A 257 1.00 2.76 3.21
CA GLY A 257 0.55 3.84 4.07
C GLY A 257 0.69 5.22 3.42
N PHE A 258 1.78 5.46 2.69
CA PHE A 258 1.98 6.68 1.90
C PHE A 258 0.92 6.78 0.80
N VAL A 259 0.72 5.71 0.03
CA VAL A 259 -0.35 5.67 -0.99
C VAL A 259 -1.71 5.89 -0.34
N GLN A 260 -2.02 5.25 0.78
CA GLN A 260 -3.28 5.45 1.51
C GLN A 260 -3.44 6.91 1.94
N TYR A 261 -2.44 7.52 2.58
CA TYR A 261 -2.48 8.91 3.03
C TYR A 261 -2.67 9.89 1.86
N PHE A 262 -1.92 9.71 0.76
CA PHE A 262 -1.88 10.67 -0.35
C PHE A 262 -2.91 10.42 -1.46
N THR A 263 -3.56 9.25 -1.53
CA THR A 263 -4.59 8.98 -2.56
C THR A 263 -5.99 9.44 -2.19
N HIS A 264 -6.20 10.16 -1.09
CA HIS A 264 -7.51 10.73 -0.73
C HIS A 264 -7.79 12.17 -1.22
N LEU A 265 -6.86 12.82 -1.92
CA LEU A 265 -6.92 14.03 -2.79
C LEU A 265 -5.45 14.51 -2.94
N PRO A 266 -5.10 15.46 -3.84
CA PRO A 266 -3.74 16.03 -3.87
C PRO A 266 -3.27 16.40 -2.45
N ALA A 267 -2.03 16.06 -2.08
CA ALA A 267 -1.49 16.16 -0.71
C ALA A 267 -1.91 17.41 0.07
N LEU A 268 -1.95 18.56 -0.62
CA LEU A 268 -2.37 19.85 -0.06
C LEU A 268 -3.89 20.00 0.19
N LEU A 269 -4.73 19.42 -0.68
CA LEU A 269 -6.19 19.47 -0.56
C LEU A 269 -6.71 18.61 0.60
N VAL A 270 -5.92 17.62 1.04
CA VAL A 270 -6.20 16.80 2.23
C VAL A 270 -5.59 17.42 3.49
N ALA A 271 -4.31 17.82 3.42
CA ALA A 271 -3.59 18.38 4.58
C ALA A 271 -4.09 19.78 4.97
N ALA A 272 -4.75 20.50 4.07
CA ALA A 272 -5.34 21.80 4.36
C ALA A 272 -6.68 21.96 3.62
N PRO A 273 -7.80 21.51 4.19
CA PRO A 273 -9.14 21.53 3.57
C PRO A 273 -9.67 22.91 3.15
N GLY A 274 -8.97 24.00 3.48
CA GLY A 274 -9.28 25.38 3.06
C GLY A 274 -8.33 25.95 1.98
N VAL A 275 -7.36 25.16 1.50
CA VAL A 275 -6.37 25.65 0.54
C VAL A 275 -6.91 25.55 -0.90
N PRO A 276 -6.73 26.59 -1.72
CA PRO A 276 -7.18 26.57 -3.11
C PRO A 276 -6.65 25.35 -3.88
N VAL A 277 -7.51 24.73 -4.70
CA VAL A 277 -7.16 23.60 -5.57
C VAL A 277 -5.93 23.91 -6.43
N ALA A 278 -5.84 25.15 -6.92
CA ALA A 278 -4.68 25.63 -7.66
C ALA A 278 -3.37 25.51 -6.85
N THR A 279 -3.37 25.78 -5.54
CA THR A 279 -2.16 25.67 -4.69
C THR A 279 -1.69 24.23 -4.59
N ALA A 280 -2.64 23.29 -4.47
CA ALA A 280 -2.35 21.88 -4.39
C ALA A 280 -1.79 21.33 -5.69
N LEU A 281 -2.39 21.72 -6.81
CA LEU A 281 -1.90 21.38 -8.14
C LEU A 281 -0.51 21.99 -8.37
N GLY A 282 -0.31 23.28 -8.09
CA GLY A 282 0.97 23.97 -8.27
C GLY A 282 2.11 23.38 -7.45
N THR A 283 1.86 23.08 -6.17
CA THR A 283 2.86 22.43 -5.30
C THR A 283 3.20 21.01 -5.79
N ASN A 284 2.22 20.26 -6.29
CA ASN A 284 2.47 18.97 -6.92
C ASN A 284 3.26 19.10 -8.25
N LYS A 285 2.99 20.12 -9.06
CA LYS A 285 3.74 20.39 -10.30
C LYS A 285 5.21 20.72 -10.02
N LEU A 286 5.52 21.42 -8.91
CA LEU A 286 6.88 21.64 -8.46
C LEU A 286 7.61 20.32 -8.16
N ALA A 287 6.98 19.38 -7.47
CA ALA A 287 7.60 18.08 -7.24
C ALA A 287 7.71 17.24 -8.52
N ALA A 288 6.66 17.26 -9.33
CA ALA A 288 6.53 16.45 -10.53
C ALA A 288 7.55 16.84 -11.60
N ILE A 289 7.86 18.13 -11.79
CA ILE A 289 8.86 18.56 -12.80
C ILE A 289 10.23 17.93 -12.54
N PHE A 290 10.69 17.88 -11.28
CA PHE A 290 11.97 17.26 -10.93
C PHE A 290 11.95 15.74 -11.11
N GLY A 291 10.85 15.09 -10.71
CA GLY A 291 10.66 13.65 -10.91
C GLY A 291 10.63 13.27 -12.39
N THR A 292 9.82 13.94 -13.21
CA THR A 292 9.67 13.63 -14.64
C THR A 292 10.93 13.96 -15.42
N SER A 293 11.62 15.05 -15.08
CA SER A 293 12.93 15.39 -15.67
C SER A 293 13.99 14.35 -15.33
N THR A 294 14.03 13.88 -14.08
CA THR A 294 14.96 12.82 -13.66
C THR A 294 14.71 11.52 -14.42
N ALA A 295 13.45 11.12 -14.58
CA ALA A 295 13.09 9.96 -15.39
C ALA A 295 13.46 10.16 -16.87
N ALA A 296 13.15 11.32 -17.44
CA ALA A 296 13.46 11.66 -18.83
C ALA A 296 14.98 11.59 -19.10
N VAL A 297 15.81 12.17 -18.24
CA VAL A 297 17.27 12.10 -18.33
C VAL A 297 17.76 10.65 -18.19
N THR A 298 17.21 9.88 -17.26
CA THR A 298 17.58 8.47 -17.06
C THR A 298 17.27 7.63 -18.30
N TYR A 299 16.12 7.85 -18.94
CA TYR A 299 15.77 7.21 -20.20
C TYR A 299 16.66 7.68 -21.35
N ALA A 300 16.83 9.00 -21.53
CA ALA A 300 17.62 9.57 -22.63
C ALA A 300 19.08 9.07 -22.65
N ARG A 301 19.67 8.79 -21.48
CA ARG A 301 21.02 8.23 -21.36
C ARG A 301 21.13 6.74 -21.69
N ARG A 302 20.00 6.01 -21.80
CA ARG A 302 19.97 4.54 -21.85
C ARG A 302 19.13 3.98 -23.00
N THR A 303 18.29 4.79 -23.65
CA THR A 303 17.51 4.42 -24.82
C THR A 303 17.52 5.52 -25.88
N LYS A 304 17.34 5.15 -27.15
CA LYS A 304 17.20 6.11 -28.27
C LYS A 304 15.78 6.68 -28.26
N LEU A 305 15.67 7.99 -28.01
CA LEU A 305 14.41 8.73 -28.08
C LEU A 305 14.15 9.21 -29.51
N ASP A 306 12.90 9.12 -29.96
CA ASP A 306 12.46 9.77 -31.20
C ASP A 306 12.19 11.26 -30.92
N TRP A 307 13.25 12.07 -31.03
CA TRP A 307 13.19 13.51 -30.76
C TRP A 307 12.27 14.27 -31.73
N ALA A 308 12.00 13.72 -32.92
CA ALA A 308 11.06 14.32 -33.87
C ALA A 308 9.60 14.27 -33.37
N VAL A 309 9.29 13.35 -32.45
CA VAL A 309 7.99 13.27 -31.78
C VAL A 309 8.06 13.91 -30.40
N ALA A 310 9.03 13.49 -29.57
CA ALA A 310 9.07 13.88 -28.16
C ALA A 310 9.39 15.38 -27.95
N GLY A 311 10.30 15.94 -28.74
CA GLY A 311 10.72 17.35 -28.62
C GLY A 311 9.58 18.32 -28.94
N PRO A 312 8.99 18.27 -30.14
CA PRO A 312 7.85 19.13 -30.51
C PRO A 312 6.65 18.94 -29.58
N SER A 313 6.36 17.69 -29.16
CA SER A 313 5.28 17.42 -28.19
C SER A 313 5.54 18.11 -26.85
N ALA A 314 6.77 18.07 -26.34
CA ALA A 314 7.14 18.70 -25.07
C ALA A 314 7.12 20.23 -25.17
N GLY A 315 7.58 20.81 -26.28
CA GLY A 315 7.52 22.26 -26.52
C GLY A 315 6.09 22.79 -26.54
N LEU A 316 5.21 22.13 -27.31
CA LEU A 316 3.78 22.46 -27.31
C LEU A 316 3.14 22.26 -25.94
N ALA A 317 3.52 21.20 -25.24
CA ALA A 317 3.00 20.86 -23.92
C ALA A 317 3.26 21.93 -22.86
N VAL A 318 4.36 22.69 -22.95
CA VAL A 318 4.60 23.82 -22.02
C VAL A 318 3.49 24.87 -22.15
N LEU A 319 3.14 25.26 -23.38
CA LEU A 319 2.15 26.29 -23.63
C LEU A 319 0.74 25.81 -23.27
N THR A 320 0.38 24.61 -23.70
CA THR A 320 -0.97 24.07 -23.52
C THR A 320 -1.25 23.61 -22.09
N ALA A 321 -0.26 23.04 -21.39
CA ALA A 321 -0.42 22.75 -19.97
C ALA A 321 -0.46 24.03 -19.13
N GLY A 322 0.24 25.10 -19.54
CA GLY A 322 0.10 26.42 -18.93
C GLY A 322 -1.34 26.94 -19.09
N LEU A 323 -1.91 26.85 -20.29
CA LEU A 323 -3.32 27.19 -20.52
C LEU A 323 -4.26 26.32 -19.68
N GLY A 324 -4.00 25.01 -19.57
CA GLY A 324 -4.78 24.10 -18.72
C GLY A 324 -4.72 24.51 -17.25
N ALA A 325 -3.53 24.88 -16.76
CA ALA A 325 -3.34 25.35 -15.39
C ALA A 325 -4.05 26.69 -15.13
N ALA A 326 -4.08 27.60 -16.10
CA ALA A 326 -4.84 28.86 -15.99
C ALA A 326 -6.35 28.59 -15.87
N LEU A 327 -6.85 27.54 -16.53
CA LEU A 327 -8.25 27.12 -16.47
C LEU A 327 -8.58 26.25 -15.24
N ALA A 328 -7.59 25.75 -14.51
CA ALA A 328 -7.80 24.82 -13.39
C ALA A 328 -8.66 25.42 -12.26
N GLY A 329 -8.54 26.73 -12.03
CA GLY A 329 -9.36 27.45 -11.05
C GLY A 329 -10.85 27.55 -11.41
N ALA A 330 -11.21 27.35 -12.68
CA ALA A 330 -12.60 27.41 -13.14
C ALA A 330 -13.35 26.08 -12.98
N VAL A 331 -12.65 24.99 -12.64
CA VAL A 331 -13.26 23.67 -12.43
C VAL A 331 -13.79 23.60 -10.99
N PRO A 332 -15.09 23.31 -10.77
CA PRO A 332 -15.63 23.15 -9.42
C PRO A 332 -14.93 22.03 -8.67
N ALA A 333 -14.57 22.26 -7.40
CA ALA A 333 -13.88 21.26 -6.57
C ALA A 333 -14.60 19.89 -6.53
N GLY A 334 -15.93 19.90 -6.53
CA GLY A 334 -16.77 18.68 -6.56
C GLY A 334 -16.69 17.88 -7.87
N ALA A 335 -16.28 18.50 -8.98
CA ALA A 335 -16.17 17.83 -10.28
C ALA A 335 -14.85 17.05 -10.45
N TYR A 336 -13.82 17.35 -9.67
CA TYR A 336 -12.50 16.72 -9.81
C TYR A 336 -12.54 15.20 -9.59
N ARG A 337 -13.21 14.74 -8.54
CA ARG A 337 -13.30 13.30 -8.19
C ARG A 337 -13.97 12.46 -9.30
N PRO A 338 -15.21 12.77 -9.74
CA PRO A 338 -15.88 11.98 -10.78
C PRO A 338 -15.16 12.04 -12.12
N VAL A 339 -14.59 13.19 -12.50
CA VAL A 339 -13.83 13.31 -13.77
C VAL A 339 -12.58 12.44 -13.73
N VAL A 340 -11.80 12.48 -12.64
CA VAL A 340 -10.60 11.64 -12.51
C VAL A 340 -10.96 10.15 -12.53
N LEU A 341 -12.02 9.75 -11.82
CA LEU A 341 -12.49 8.36 -11.82
C LEU A 341 -12.88 7.90 -13.23
N LEU A 342 -13.72 8.66 -13.94
CA LEU A 342 -14.15 8.35 -15.31
C LEU A 342 -12.95 8.17 -16.24
N VAL A 343 -11.98 9.07 -16.13
CA VAL A 343 -10.76 9.07 -16.93
C VAL A 343 -9.90 7.83 -16.64
N LEU A 344 -9.72 7.45 -15.37
CA LEU A 344 -8.95 6.26 -14.99
C LEU A 344 -9.66 4.94 -15.37
N VAL A 345 -10.99 4.87 -15.23
CA VAL A 345 -11.80 3.72 -15.68
C VAL A 345 -11.65 3.54 -17.19
N SER A 346 -11.73 4.64 -17.95
CA SER A 346 -11.59 4.62 -19.41
C SER A 346 -10.21 4.08 -19.84
N VAL A 347 -9.15 4.46 -19.13
CA VAL A 347 -7.80 3.91 -19.32
C VAL A 347 -7.77 2.41 -19.02
N ALA A 348 -8.31 2.00 -17.88
CA ALA A 348 -8.33 0.60 -17.46
C ALA A 348 -8.98 -0.28 -18.53
N VAL A 349 -10.18 0.11 -18.97
CA VAL A 349 -10.94 -0.58 -20.02
C VAL A 349 -10.15 -0.62 -21.33
N PHE A 350 -9.55 0.50 -21.76
CA PHE A 350 -8.78 0.55 -23.00
C PHE A 350 -7.56 -0.39 -22.99
N VAL A 351 -6.81 -0.40 -21.89
CA VAL A 351 -5.60 -1.24 -21.76
C VAL A 351 -5.95 -2.73 -21.66
N LEU A 352 -7.02 -3.06 -20.92
CA LEU A 352 -7.53 -4.43 -20.79
C LEU A 352 -8.08 -4.98 -22.12
N ALA A 353 -8.81 -4.14 -22.88
CA ALA A 353 -9.33 -4.52 -24.19
C ALA A 353 -8.25 -4.75 -25.26
N ARG A 354 -7.01 -4.29 -25.04
CA ARG A 354 -5.91 -4.33 -26.02
C ARG A 354 -4.65 -5.07 -25.47
N PRO A 355 -4.71 -6.40 -25.25
CA PRO A 355 -3.66 -7.20 -24.62
C PRO A 355 -2.31 -7.23 -25.35
N ARG A 356 -2.31 -7.03 -26.68
CA ARG A 356 -1.10 -7.07 -27.52
C ARG A 356 -0.49 -5.68 -27.79
N LEU A 357 -1.16 -4.61 -27.39
CA LEU A 357 -0.70 -3.24 -27.63
C LEU A 357 0.57 -2.96 -26.81
N GLY A 358 1.60 -2.38 -27.42
CA GLY A 358 2.81 -1.87 -26.74
C GLY A 358 3.81 -2.91 -26.22
N VAL A 359 3.54 -4.21 -26.40
CA VAL A 359 4.47 -5.28 -25.97
C VAL A 359 5.66 -5.38 -26.91
N VAL A 360 5.44 -5.16 -28.21
CA VAL A 360 6.47 -5.16 -29.26
C VAL A 360 6.31 -3.89 -30.09
N ALA A 361 7.42 -3.22 -30.40
CA ALA A 361 7.41 -2.04 -31.26
C ALA A 361 6.94 -2.39 -32.68
N GLN A 362 6.21 -1.47 -33.32
CA GLN A 362 5.70 -1.62 -34.68
C GLN A 362 6.20 -0.46 -35.58
N PRO A 363 7.46 -0.53 -36.07
CA PRO A 363 8.08 0.56 -36.84
C PRO A 363 7.26 0.98 -38.07
N ALA A 364 6.55 0.04 -38.70
CA ALA A 364 5.70 0.29 -39.87
C ALA A 364 4.55 1.29 -39.62
N ARG A 365 4.19 1.56 -38.36
CA ARG A 365 3.16 2.57 -38.03
C ARG A 365 3.67 4.01 -38.15
N ARG A 366 4.98 4.23 -38.19
CA ARG A 366 5.56 5.56 -38.20
C ARG A 366 5.46 6.17 -39.60
N THR A 367 4.53 7.11 -39.78
CA THR A 367 4.37 7.92 -41.00
C THR A 367 4.36 9.40 -40.64
N PRO A 368 4.70 10.33 -41.56
CA PRO A 368 4.69 11.77 -41.27
C PRO A 368 3.35 12.26 -40.70
N ARG A 369 2.23 11.81 -41.27
CA ARG A 369 0.87 12.14 -40.79
C ARG A 369 0.63 11.67 -39.35
N ARG A 370 1.08 10.45 -39.00
CA ARG A 370 0.92 9.89 -37.65
C ARG A 370 1.86 10.53 -36.64
N VAL A 371 3.05 10.97 -37.07
CA VAL A 371 3.95 11.77 -36.24
C VAL A 371 3.31 13.11 -35.88
N VAL A 372 2.77 13.84 -36.86
CA VAL A 372 2.02 15.09 -36.60
C VAL A 372 0.83 14.85 -35.68
N ALA A 373 0.06 13.79 -35.92
CA ALA A 373 -1.06 13.42 -35.04
C ALA A 373 -0.60 13.09 -33.61
N ALA A 374 0.51 12.37 -33.44
CA ALA A 374 1.05 12.07 -32.11
C ALA A 374 1.52 13.33 -31.39
N VAL A 375 2.17 14.26 -32.10
CA VAL A 375 2.60 15.56 -31.57
C VAL A 375 1.38 16.39 -31.16
N ALA A 376 0.34 16.47 -31.99
CA ALA A 376 -0.88 17.21 -31.67
C ALA A 376 -1.63 16.61 -30.47
N VAL A 377 -1.82 15.28 -30.44
CA VAL A 377 -2.53 14.60 -29.35
C VAL A 377 -1.77 14.73 -28.03
N ALA A 378 -0.45 14.51 -28.04
CA ALA A 378 0.38 14.57 -26.83
C ALA A 378 0.62 16.02 -26.36
N GLY A 379 0.99 16.91 -27.28
CA GLY A 379 1.39 18.28 -26.99
C GLY A 379 0.23 19.27 -26.86
N LEU A 380 -0.98 18.94 -27.32
CA LEU A 380 -2.17 19.78 -27.15
C LEU A 380 -3.18 19.14 -26.20
N GLY A 381 -3.85 18.06 -26.61
CA GLY A 381 -4.98 17.51 -25.86
C GLY A 381 -4.57 16.94 -24.49
N ILE A 382 -3.59 16.03 -24.48
CA ILE A 382 -3.12 15.40 -23.24
C ILE A 382 -2.41 16.42 -22.34
N ALA A 383 -1.66 17.36 -22.93
CA ALA A 383 -0.96 18.40 -22.18
C ALA A 383 -1.92 19.42 -21.54
N LEU A 384 -2.96 19.85 -22.24
CA LEU A 384 -4.03 20.69 -21.69
C LEU A 384 -4.72 20.00 -20.51
N TYR A 385 -5.07 18.71 -20.68
CA TYR A 385 -5.62 17.88 -19.61
C TYR A 385 -4.67 17.78 -18.40
N ASP A 386 -3.37 17.60 -18.65
CA ASP A 386 -2.39 17.49 -17.57
C ASP A 386 -2.24 18.79 -16.78
N GLY A 387 -2.30 19.94 -17.46
CA GLY A 387 -2.31 21.25 -16.83
C GLY A 387 -3.56 21.50 -16.00
N LEU A 388 -4.72 21.07 -16.49
CA LEU A 388 -6.02 21.27 -15.85
C LEU A 388 -6.24 20.38 -14.62
N ILE A 389 -5.95 19.08 -14.74
CA ILE A 389 -6.29 18.08 -13.72
C ILE A 389 -5.07 17.22 -13.38
N GLY A 390 -4.48 16.50 -14.36
CA GLY A 390 -3.19 15.81 -14.18
C GLY A 390 -3.15 14.27 -13.99
N PRO A 391 -4.17 13.57 -13.45
CA PRO A 391 -4.06 12.13 -13.21
C PRO A 391 -3.95 11.27 -14.47
N GLY A 392 -3.08 10.24 -14.45
CA GLY A 392 -3.00 9.28 -15.56
C GLY A 392 -2.34 9.80 -16.84
N THR A 393 -1.87 11.06 -16.90
CA THR A 393 -1.20 11.68 -18.06
C THR A 393 -0.08 10.83 -18.64
N GLY A 394 0.79 10.29 -17.78
CA GLY A 394 1.89 9.41 -18.23
C GLY A 394 1.38 8.20 -19.01
N THR A 395 0.25 7.62 -18.59
CA THR A 395 -0.39 6.51 -19.29
C THR A 395 -1.00 6.96 -20.61
N PHE A 396 -1.69 8.10 -20.66
CA PHE A 396 -2.23 8.66 -21.90
C PHE A 396 -1.15 8.87 -22.96
N LEU A 397 -0.02 9.47 -22.56
CA LEU A 397 1.11 9.71 -23.44
C LEU A 397 1.71 8.40 -23.95
N VAL A 398 1.93 7.43 -23.05
CA VAL A 398 2.44 6.10 -23.43
C VAL A 398 1.51 5.43 -24.44
N LEU A 399 0.20 5.45 -24.21
CA LEU A 399 -0.79 4.84 -25.11
C LEU A 399 -0.90 5.59 -26.43
N ALA A 400 -0.87 6.92 -26.43
CA ALA A 400 -0.88 7.74 -27.64
C ALA A 400 0.31 7.42 -28.53
N PHE A 401 1.52 7.37 -27.96
CA PHE A 401 2.72 7.02 -28.72
C PHE A 401 2.73 5.56 -29.20
N THR A 402 2.26 4.65 -28.36
CA THR A 402 2.13 3.24 -28.73
C THR A 402 1.13 3.05 -29.88
N ALA A 403 -0.01 3.74 -29.83
CA ALA A 403 -1.07 3.61 -30.82
C ALA A 403 -0.71 4.28 -32.15
N LEU A 404 -0.22 5.52 -32.10
CA LEU A 404 -0.03 6.38 -33.26
C LEU A 404 1.30 6.12 -33.97
N VAL A 405 2.42 6.07 -33.25
CA VAL A 405 3.76 5.90 -33.84
C VAL A 405 4.34 4.50 -33.64
N GLY A 406 3.62 3.60 -32.97
CA GLY A 406 4.00 2.19 -32.83
C GLY A 406 5.14 1.96 -31.84
N ALA A 407 5.35 2.85 -30.87
CA ALA A 407 6.34 2.64 -29.82
C ALA A 407 5.97 1.43 -28.93
N ASP A 408 6.96 0.72 -28.38
CA ASP A 408 6.71 -0.19 -27.26
C ASP A 408 6.50 0.59 -25.95
N PHE A 409 6.07 -0.08 -24.88
CA PHE A 409 5.80 0.57 -23.59
C PHE A 409 7.03 1.25 -22.97
N VAL A 410 8.25 0.77 -23.22
CA VAL A 410 9.47 1.37 -22.65
C VAL A 410 9.81 2.65 -23.41
N HIS A 411 9.83 2.62 -24.73
CA HIS A 411 10.05 3.80 -25.58
C HIS A 411 8.91 4.82 -25.44
N GLY A 412 7.66 4.36 -25.39
CA GLY A 412 6.49 5.19 -25.12
C GLY A 412 6.58 5.86 -23.74
N SER A 413 7.01 5.12 -22.71
CA SER A 413 7.27 5.70 -21.39
C SER A 413 8.41 6.71 -21.40
N ALA A 414 9.46 6.47 -22.17
CA ALA A 414 10.58 7.39 -22.28
C ALA A 414 10.14 8.73 -22.89
N MET A 415 9.45 8.71 -24.03
CA MET A 415 8.91 9.91 -24.67
C MET A 415 7.86 10.62 -23.80
N ALA A 416 7.00 9.85 -23.12
CA ALA A 416 6.02 10.40 -22.19
C ALA A 416 6.68 11.23 -21.07
N LYS A 417 7.81 10.78 -20.50
CA LYS A 417 8.51 11.54 -19.46
C LYS A 417 9.10 12.85 -19.95
N VAL A 418 9.55 12.91 -21.21
CA VAL A 418 10.00 14.16 -21.85
C VAL A 418 8.83 15.14 -21.96
N VAL A 419 7.68 14.67 -22.46
CA VAL A 419 6.48 15.53 -22.58
C VAL A 419 5.94 15.95 -21.21
N ASN A 420 5.91 15.04 -20.23
CA ASN A 420 5.50 15.37 -18.87
C ASN A 420 6.41 16.41 -18.20
N ALA A 421 7.71 16.44 -18.52
CA ALA A 421 8.57 17.51 -18.04
C ALA A 421 8.12 18.88 -18.60
N GLY A 422 7.74 18.91 -19.88
CA GLY A 422 7.14 20.10 -20.51
C GLY A 422 5.80 20.49 -19.89
N THR A 423 4.87 19.55 -19.70
CA THR A 423 3.56 19.85 -19.09
C THR A 423 3.71 20.36 -17.66
N ASN A 424 4.59 19.76 -16.87
CA ASN A 424 4.85 20.20 -15.49
C ASN A 424 5.51 21.57 -15.46
N LEU A 425 6.43 21.88 -16.37
CA LEU A 425 7.03 23.20 -16.49
C LEU A 425 5.98 24.27 -16.82
N GLY A 426 5.16 24.03 -17.85
CA GLY A 426 4.09 24.95 -18.26
C GLY A 426 3.10 25.25 -17.14
N ALA A 427 2.60 24.20 -16.49
CA ALA A 427 1.67 24.34 -15.39
C ALA A 427 2.31 25.01 -14.16
N LEU A 428 3.56 24.65 -13.82
CA LEU A 428 4.28 25.24 -12.69
C LEU A 428 4.52 26.74 -12.89
N VAL A 429 4.87 27.19 -14.10
CA VAL A 429 5.04 28.62 -14.39
C VAL A 429 3.77 29.40 -14.09
N VAL A 430 2.61 28.88 -14.52
CA VAL A 430 1.31 29.55 -14.28
C VAL A 430 0.90 29.51 -12.81
N PHE A 431 1.05 28.37 -12.13
CA PHE A 431 0.74 28.29 -10.70
C PHE A 431 1.71 29.13 -9.85
N ALA A 432 2.99 29.19 -10.21
CA ALA A 432 3.97 30.05 -9.54
C ALA A 432 3.63 31.53 -9.74
N TRP A 433 3.28 31.94 -10.97
CA TRP A 433 2.87 33.30 -11.28
C TRP A 433 1.65 33.74 -10.49
N THR A 434 0.68 32.83 -10.31
CA THR A 434 -0.55 33.11 -9.56
C THR A 434 -0.40 32.96 -8.04
N GLY A 435 0.81 32.67 -7.52
CA GLY A 435 1.07 32.53 -6.09
C GLY A 435 0.61 31.20 -5.47
N HIS A 436 0.28 30.21 -6.30
CA HIS A 436 -0.29 28.91 -5.90
C HIS A 436 0.78 27.81 -5.77
N VAL A 437 1.94 28.12 -5.17
CA VAL A 437 3.02 27.13 -4.99
C VAL A 437 3.62 27.27 -3.59
N TRP A 438 3.55 26.19 -2.80
CA TRP A 438 4.29 26.10 -1.55
C TRP A 438 5.70 25.58 -1.81
N TRP A 439 6.63 26.50 -1.98
CA TRP A 439 8.00 26.22 -2.41
C TRP A 439 8.73 25.22 -1.52
N LEU A 440 8.66 25.38 -0.19
CA LEU A 440 9.37 24.51 0.75
C LEU A 440 8.83 23.07 0.71
N LEU A 441 7.51 22.91 0.76
CA LEU A 441 6.88 21.60 0.71
C LEU A 441 7.08 20.94 -0.66
N GLY A 442 6.89 21.68 -1.75
CA GLY A 442 7.12 21.15 -3.09
C GLY A 442 8.58 20.76 -3.33
N ALA A 443 9.55 21.47 -2.73
CA ALA A 443 10.96 21.10 -2.75
C ALA A 443 11.23 19.80 -1.96
N ALA A 444 10.64 19.63 -0.78
CA ALA A 444 10.73 18.38 -0.02
C ALA A 444 10.14 17.20 -0.81
N MET A 445 8.95 17.38 -1.38
CA MET A 445 8.31 16.40 -2.27
C MET A 445 9.17 16.10 -3.51
N ALA A 446 9.88 17.11 -4.05
CA ALA A 446 10.76 16.94 -5.20
C ALA A 446 11.91 15.97 -4.90
N VAL A 447 12.53 16.04 -3.71
CA VAL A 447 13.62 15.11 -3.32
C VAL A 447 13.14 13.65 -3.39
N CYS A 448 11.97 13.36 -2.80
CA CYS A 448 11.37 12.03 -2.85
C CYS A 448 11.03 11.62 -4.29
N ASN A 449 10.48 12.55 -5.08
CA ASN A 449 10.13 12.30 -6.49
C ASN A 449 11.34 11.99 -7.36
N VAL A 450 12.48 12.67 -7.15
CA VAL A 450 13.73 12.41 -7.86
C VAL A 450 14.22 10.99 -7.58
N ALA A 451 14.26 10.57 -6.32
CA ALA A 451 14.67 9.23 -5.93
C ALA A 451 13.76 8.15 -6.54
N GLY A 452 12.44 8.32 -6.40
CA GLY A 452 11.45 7.39 -6.96
C GLY A 452 11.51 7.31 -8.48
N ALA A 453 11.66 8.45 -9.17
CA ALA A 453 11.79 8.51 -10.62
C ALA A 453 13.06 7.82 -11.13
N ALA A 454 14.20 8.03 -10.47
CA ALA A 454 15.46 7.39 -10.84
C ALA A 454 15.39 5.86 -10.69
N LEU A 455 14.83 5.38 -9.59
CA LEU A 455 14.64 3.94 -9.34
C LEU A 455 13.65 3.33 -10.33
N GLY A 456 12.48 3.96 -10.51
CA GLY A 456 11.43 3.49 -11.40
C GLY A 456 11.88 3.40 -12.86
N ALA A 457 12.55 4.44 -13.38
CA ALA A 457 13.07 4.45 -14.75
C ALA A 457 14.16 3.37 -14.96
N ARG A 458 15.07 3.19 -14.00
CA ARG A 458 16.08 2.11 -14.06
C ARG A 458 15.44 0.73 -14.06
N MET A 459 14.40 0.52 -13.26
CA MET A 459 13.70 -0.76 -13.18
C MET A 459 12.94 -1.07 -14.47
N ALA A 460 12.25 -0.08 -15.05
CA ALA A 460 11.56 -0.21 -16.32
C ALA A 460 12.52 -0.59 -17.47
N LEU A 461 13.68 0.07 -17.54
CA LEU A 461 14.73 -0.26 -18.52
C LEU A 461 15.27 -1.69 -18.34
N ARG A 462 15.45 -2.15 -17.10
CA ARG A 462 16.00 -3.49 -16.80
C ARG A 462 15.00 -4.62 -17.07
N ARG A 463 13.71 -4.39 -16.84
CA ARG A 463 12.67 -5.43 -16.84
C ARG A 463 11.81 -5.45 -18.11
N GLY A 464 11.87 -4.41 -18.94
CA GLY A 464 11.24 -4.35 -20.26
C GLY A 464 9.74 -4.06 -20.26
N ALA A 465 9.14 -4.07 -21.46
CA ALA A 465 7.77 -3.59 -21.72
C ALA A 465 6.68 -4.39 -20.98
N GLY A 466 6.85 -5.71 -20.85
CA GLY A 466 5.90 -6.58 -20.14
C GLY A 466 5.78 -6.21 -18.66
N PHE A 467 6.89 -5.91 -18.00
CA PHE A 467 6.90 -5.45 -16.61
C PHE A 467 6.20 -4.10 -16.44
N VAL A 468 6.51 -3.13 -17.33
CA VAL A 468 5.88 -1.80 -17.29
C VAL A 468 4.36 -1.91 -17.45
N ARG A 469 3.88 -2.78 -18.36
CA ARG A 469 2.46 -3.05 -18.56
C ARG A 469 1.78 -3.60 -17.31
N VAL A 470 2.38 -4.60 -16.66
CA VAL A 470 1.82 -5.22 -15.43
C VAL A 470 1.72 -4.18 -14.32
N VAL A 471 2.78 -3.42 -14.08
CA VAL A 471 2.78 -2.36 -13.06
C VAL A 471 1.71 -1.32 -13.35
N LEU A 472 1.57 -0.89 -14.61
CA LEU A 472 0.55 0.06 -15.02
C LEU A 472 -0.87 -0.46 -14.77
N LEU A 473 -1.16 -1.71 -15.13
CA LEU A 473 -2.47 -2.32 -14.88
C LEU A 473 -2.78 -2.46 -13.39
N VAL A 474 -1.83 -2.92 -12.59
CA VAL A 474 -2.01 -3.06 -11.14
C VAL A 474 -2.30 -1.71 -10.50
N VAL A 475 -1.53 -0.67 -10.86
CA VAL A 475 -1.73 0.68 -10.32
C VAL A 475 -3.08 1.26 -10.75
N VAL A 476 -3.44 1.16 -12.03
CA VAL A 476 -4.71 1.68 -12.54
C VAL A 476 -5.91 0.95 -11.91
N LEU A 477 -5.89 -0.39 -11.83
CA LEU A 477 -6.96 -1.16 -11.20
C LEU A 477 -7.10 -0.85 -9.71
N ALA A 478 -5.98 -0.68 -8.99
CA ALA A 478 -6.00 -0.29 -7.60
C ALA A 478 -6.63 1.11 -7.41
N LEU A 479 -6.22 2.08 -8.24
CA LEU A 479 -6.78 3.44 -8.22
C LEU A 479 -8.27 3.48 -8.58
N VAL A 480 -8.68 2.75 -9.61
CA VAL A 480 -10.09 2.66 -10.03
C VAL A 480 -10.93 1.99 -8.95
N GLY A 481 -10.47 0.85 -8.41
CA GLY A 481 -11.19 0.16 -7.34
C GLY A 481 -11.37 1.05 -6.11
N LYS A 482 -10.31 1.79 -5.73
CA LYS A 482 -10.34 2.70 -4.60
C LYS A 482 -11.23 3.92 -4.85
N LEU A 483 -11.08 4.62 -5.98
CA LEU A 483 -11.88 5.81 -6.28
C LEU A 483 -13.34 5.47 -6.56
N GLY A 484 -13.62 4.29 -7.15
CA GLY A 484 -14.98 3.80 -7.32
C GLY A 484 -15.64 3.49 -5.97
N TYR A 485 -14.90 2.90 -5.04
CA TYR A 485 -15.35 2.69 -3.67
C TYR A 485 -15.62 4.01 -2.94
N ASP A 486 -14.70 4.98 -3.02
CA ASP A 486 -14.88 6.31 -2.41
C ASP A 486 -16.09 7.07 -2.99
N GLN A 487 -16.32 6.99 -4.31
CA GLN A 487 -17.47 7.62 -4.97
C GLN A 487 -18.78 6.97 -4.53
N TRP A 488 -18.80 5.64 -4.41
CA TRP A 488 -19.97 4.89 -3.93
C TRP A 488 -20.32 5.26 -2.49
N LEU A 489 -19.33 5.49 -1.61
CA LEU A 489 -19.57 5.92 -0.23
C LEU A 489 -20.06 7.38 -0.10
N ALA A 490 -19.79 8.22 -1.09
CA ALA A 490 -20.20 9.62 -1.12
C ALA A 490 -21.53 9.87 -1.85
N SER A 491 -22.09 8.82 -2.48
CA SER A 491 -23.41 8.81 -3.15
C SER A 491 -24.44 8.27 -2.18
#